data_AF-A0AAU4AGB5-F1
#
_entry.id   AF-A0AAU4AGB5-F1
#
_cell.length_a   1.000
_cell.length_b   1.000
_cell.length_c   1.000
_cell.angle_alpha   90.00
_cell.angle_beta   90.00
_cell.angle_gamma   90.00
#
_symmetry.space_group_name_H-M   'P 1'
#
loop_
_entity.id
_entity.type
_entity.pdbx_description
1 polymer ?
#
loop_
_entity_poly.entity_id
_entity_poly.type
_entity_poly.pdbx_seq_one_letter_code
_entity_poly.pdbx_strand_id
1 'polypeptide(L)'
;MNIPVTIHQARLGQAEFKVIRPARPPARAVLVDRDRFLNLSLDRHAARLTAGLWSMAASSPRSLIHLPIRTNTDPEADPLDPGARRLDLVLLHHSLRFPPSRWKELRARLGPGRRQTVAPPAPASFTEAGAGELRVRHHAENRDLFHQHLHADTLFMTGSAKLFRETARHFFDIALYGPGHVARSGGYAHYCTEFHSLDGILGNAREVHIEYRGRWDPQEPEKQAWNDR
;
A
#
# COMPACT_ATOMS: atom_id res chain seq x y z
N MET A 1 15.10 -8.86 -0.55
CA MET A 1 15.22 -7.38 -0.71
C MET A 1 15.40 -6.80 0.68
N ASN A 2 16.29 -5.83 0.87
CA ASN A 2 16.40 -5.11 2.15
C ASN A 2 15.72 -3.75 2.02
N ILE A 3 14.88 -3.39 3.00
CA ILE A 3 14.12 -2.13 2.98
C ILE A 3 14.68 -1.19 4.05
N PRO A 4 15.23 -0.04 3.66
CA PRO A 4 15.61 0.99 4.62
C PRO A 4 14.36 1.67 5.16
N VAL A 5 14.20 1.63 6.48
CA VAL A 5 13.09 2.23 7.23
C VAL A 5 13.59 3.20 8.29
N THR A 6 12.72 4.09 8.74
CA THR A 6 12.89 4.87 9.96
C THR A 6 11.83 4.43 10.96
N ILE A 7 12.28 4.04 12.14
CA ILE A 7 11.42 3.63 13.25
C ILE A 7 11.32 4.80 14.22
N HIS A 8 10.11 5.27 14.44
CA HIS A 8 9.77 6.33 15.37
C HIS A 8 9.08 5.72 16.59
N GLN A 9 9.34 6.28 17.76
CA GLN A 9 8.57 6.05 18.96
C GLN A 9 7.95 7.38 19.37
N ALA A 10 6.66 7.36 19.69
CA ALA A 10 5.96 8.53 20.18
C ALA A 10 4.91 8.12 21.21
N ARG A 11 4.80 8.93 22.26
CA ARG A 11 3.81 8.73 23.32
C ARG A 11 2.56 9.56 23.07
N LEU A 12 1.42 8.96 23.37
CA LEU A 12 0.10 9.57 23.31
C LEU A 12 -0.65 9.19 24.59
N GLY A 13 -0.77 10.14 25.53
CA GLY A 13 -1.18 9.83 26.89
C GLY A 13 -0.20 8.84 27.54
N GLN A 14 -0.73 7.74 28.08
CA GLN A 14 0.06 6.67 28.72
C GLN A 14 0.56 5.60 27.73
N ALA A 15 0.11 5.64 26.47
CA ALA A 15 0.48 4.64 25.48
C ALA A 15 1.67 5.11 24.63
N GLU A 16 2.59 4.19 24.34
CA GLU A 16 3.69 4.40 23.42
C GLU A 16 3.44 3.64 22.11
N PHE A 17 3.61 4.34 20.99
CA PHE A 17 3.36 3.81 19.67
C PHE A 17 4.65 3.77 18.85
N LYS A 18 4.89 2.62 18.22
CA LYS A 18 5.94 2.44 17.23
C LYS A 18 5.40 2.71 15.84
N VAL A 19 5.93 3.73 15.16
CA VAL A 19 5.59 4.06 13.78
C VAL A 19 6.77 3.77 12.89
N ILE A 20 6.58 2.99 11.84
CA ILE A 20 7.62 2.64 10.87
C ILE A 20 7.32 3.31 9.54
N ARG A 21 8.30 3.99 8.97
CA ARG A 21 8.21 4.65 7.66
C ARG A 21 9.32 4.16 6.74
N PRO A 22 9.17 4.22 5.41
CA PRO A 22 10.33 4.20 4.52
C PRO A 22 11.36 5.26 4.95
N ALA A 23 12.64 4.93 4.93
CA ALA A 23 13.70 5.92 5.20
C ALA A 23 13.70 7.04 4.16
N ARG A 24 13.26 6.73 2.94
CA ARG A 24 12.93 7.67 1.87
C ARG A 24 11.54 7.30 1.35
N PRO A 25 10.52 8.14 1.56
CA PRO A 25 9.21 7.92 0.96
C PRO A 25 9.33 7.78 -0.57
N PRO A 26 8.60 6.85 -1.20
CA PRO A 26 8.64 6.70 -2.65
C PRO A 26 8.03 7.94 -3.30
N ALA A 27 8.75 8.57 -4.23
CA ALA A 27 8.25 9.72 -4.97
C ALA A 27 7.20 9.31 -6.03
N ARG A 28 7.29 8.07 -6.52
CA ARG A 28 6.45 7.50 -7.58
C ARG A 28 5.40 6.54 -7.02
N ALA A 29 4.62 7.06 -6.08
CA ALA A 29 3.48 6.39 -5.48
C ALA A 29 2.42 7.43 -5.16
N VAL A 30 1.15 7.20 -5.51
CA VAL A 30 0.05 8.08 -5.11
C VAL A 30 -1.17 7.24 -4.76
N LEU A 31 -1.80 7.57 -3.64
CA LEU A 31 -3.08 6.99 -3.23
C LEU A 31 -4.14 8.07 -3.34
N VAL A 32 -5.17 7.84 -4.16
CA VAL A 32 -6.24 8.79 -4.43
C VAL A 32 -7.57 8.22 -3.96
N ASP A 33 -8.28 9.02 -3.18
CA ASP A 33 -9.69 8.83 -2.82
C ASP A 33 -10.57 9.21 -4.02
N ARG A 34 -10.99 8.21 -4.79
CA ARG A 34 -12.05 8.37 -5.79
C ARG A 34 -13.37 7.86 -5.19
N ASP A 35 -14.50 8.29 -5.75
CA ASP A 35 -15.83 8.03 -5.17
C ASP A 35 -16.06 6.54 -4.84
N ARG A 36 -16.01 5.69 -5.87
CA ARG A 36 -16.33 4.25 -5.75
C ARG A 36 -15.17 3.38 -5.24
N PHE A 37 -13.93 3.78 -5.44
CA PHE A 37 -12.74 2.98 -5.10
C PHE A 37 -11.56 3.87 -4.71
N LEU A 38 -10.59 3.27 -4.01
CA LEU A 38 -9.29 3.88 -3.77
C LEU A 38 -8.36 3.49 -4.92
N ASN A 39 -7.69 4.46 -5.55
CA ASN A 39 -6.70 4.18 -6.58
C ASN A 39 -5.28 4.36 -6.04
N LEU A 40 -4.47 3.31 -6.13
CA LEU A 40 -3.07 3.31 -5.74
C LEU A 40 -2.18 3.10 -6.97
N SER A 41 -1.64 4.19 -7.49
CA SER A 41 -0.70 4.15 -8.61
C SER A 41 0.72 4.06 -8.08
N LEU A 42 1.55 3.18 -8.66
CA LEU A 42 2.91 2.89 -8.21
C LEU A 42 3.84 2.58 -9.38
N ASP A 43 5.09 3.02 -9.31
CA ASP A 43 6.13 2.47 -10.19
C ASP A 43 6.66 1.14 -9.66
N ARG A 44 7.60 0.53 -10.40
CA ARG A 44 8.21 -0.75 -10.01
C ARG A 44 8.89 -0.69 -8.64
N HIS A 45 9.54 0.42 -8.33
CA HIS A 45 10.30 0.57 -7.09
C HIS A 45 9.35 0.75 -5.90
N ALA A 46 8.36 1.63 -6.03
CA ALA A 46 7.31 1.87 -5.07
C ALA A 46 6.50 0.59 -4.80
N ALA A 47 6.13 -0.17 -5.83
CA ALA A 47 5.43 -1.44 -5.66
C ALA A 47 6.20 -2.43 -4.79
N ARG A 48 7.52 -2.58 -5.02
CA ARG A 48 8.39 -3.45 -4.19
C ARG A 48 8.49 -2.99 -2.75
N LEU A 49 8.63 -1.68 -2.56
CA LEU A 49 8.68 -1.08 -1.24
C LEU A 49 7.37 -1.32 -0.49
N THR A 50 6.22 -1.06 -1.14
CA THR A 50 4.89 -1.28 -0.59
C THR A 50 4.66 -2.75 -0.26
N ALA A 51 5.07 -3.69 -1.13
CA ALA A 51 4.98 -5.13 -0.87
C ALA A 51 5.71 -5.54 0.42
N GLY A 52 6.92 -5.04 0.61
CA GLY A 52 7.68 -5.34 1.82
C GLY A 52 7.14 -4.61 3.07
N LEU A 53 6.60 -3.40 2.94
CA LEU A 53 5.87 -2.73 4.02
C LEU A 53 4.61 -3.49 4.44
N TRP A 54 3.88 -4.06 3.48
CA TRP A 54 2.74 -4.95 3.72
C TRP A 54 3.18 -6.20 4.50
N SER A 55 4.29 -6.82 4.08
CA SER A 55 4.90 -7.96 4.78
C SER A 55 5.42 -7.61 6.18
N MET A 56 5.85 -6.36 6.40
CA MET A 56 6.20 -5.85 7.72
C MET A 56 4.97 -5.67 8.61
N ALA A 57 3.84 -5.19 8.08
CA ALA A 57 2.58 -5.13 8.82
C ALA A 57 2.15 -6.53 9.29
N ALA A 58 2.40 -7.56 8.47
CA ALA A 58 2.13 -8.96 8.83
C ALA A 58 2.99 -9.49 10.00
N SER A 59 4.24 -9.02 10.12
CA SER A 59 5.21 -9.53 11.10
C SER A 59 5.37 -8.64 12.34
N SER A 60 4.77 -7.44 12.33
CA SER A 60 4.99 -6.42 13.36
C SER A 60 3.68 -5.91 13.98
N PRO A 61 2.91 -6.77 14.69
CA PRO A 61 1.54 -6.46 15.13
C PRO A 61 1.42 -5.29 16.12
N ARG A 62 2.54 -4.87 16.73
CA ARG A 62 2.61 -3.73 17.67
C ARG A 62 3.12 -2.44 17.02
N SER A 63 2.85 -2.24 15.74
CA SER A 63 3.38 -1.10 14.98
C SER A 63 2.36 -0.54 14.01
N LEU A 64 2.45 0.75 13.76
CA LEU A 64 1.82 1.40 12.61
C LEU A 64 2.86 1.50 11.49
N ILE A 65 2.55 0.98 10.31
CA ILE A 65 3.39 1.18 9.12
C ILE A 65 2.81 2.35 8.34
N HIS A 66 3.54 3.46 8.24
CA HIS A 66 3.07 4.68 7.61
C HIS A 66 3.84 4.95 6.31
N LEU A 67 3.10 5.08 5.23
CA LEU A 67 3.57 5.45 3.90
C LEU A 67 3.11 6.90 3.60
N PRO A 68 4.00 7.90 3.77
CA PRO A 68 3.65 9.30 3.56
C PRO A 68 3.73 9.65 2.07
N ILE A 69 2.62 9.55 1.36
CA ILE A 69 2.55 9.74 -0.11
C ILE A 69 1.49 10.78 -0.52
N ARG A 70 0.76 11.39 0.43
CA ARG A 70 -0.29 12.38 0.10
C ARG A 70 0.19 13.61 -0.65
N THR A 71 1.47 13.96 -0.50
CA THR A 71 2.07 15.14 -1.15
C THR A 71 2.66 14.83 -2.52
N ASN A 72 2.68 13.56 -2.93
CA ASN A 72 3.24 13.18 -4.23
C ASN A 72 2.34 13.67 -5.37
N THR A 73 2.96 14.02 -6.49
CA THR A 73 2.24 14.42 -7.70
C THR A 73 1.43 13.26 -8.25
N ASP A 74 0.16 13.50 -8.52
CA ASP A 74 -0.71 12.56 -9.24
C ASP A 74 -0.56 12.82 -10.75
N PRO A 75 -0.03 11.86 -11.54
CA PRO A 75 0.10 12.01 -12.98
C PRO A 75 -1.25 12.07 -13.72
N GLU A 76 -2.34 11.62 -13.08
CA GLU A 76 -3.70 11.61 -13.62
C GLU A 76 -4.64 12.52 -12.83
N ALA A 77 -4.09 13.59 -12.24
CA ALA A 77 -4.90 14.64 -11.66
C ALA A 77 -5.81 15.22 -12.76
N ASP A 78 -7.07 14.80 -12.76
CA ASP A 78 -8.10 15.37 -13.62
C ASP A 78 -8.49 16.73 -13.03
N PRO A 79 -8.25 17.86 -13.73
CA PRO A 79 -8.67 19.17 -13.26
C PRO A 79 -10.19 19.28 -13.06
N LEU A 80 -10.97 18.39 -13.68
CA LEU A 80 -12.43 18.30 -13.61
C LEU A 80 -12.93 17.38 -12.48
N ASP A 81 -12.04 16.69 -11.76
CA ASP A 81 -12.36 15.94 -10.54
C ASP A 81 -11.79 16.66 -9.29
N PRO A 82 -12.39 17.80 -8.87
CA PRO A 82 -11.95 18.54 -7.69
C PRO A 82 -12.18 17.76 -6.38
N GLY A 83 -12.87 16.61 -6.43
CA GLY A 83 -13.12 15.74 -5.28
C GLY A 83 -12.00 14.74 -4.99
N ALA A 84 -11.09 14.51 -5.93
CA ALA A 84 -9.98 13.58 -5.78
C ALA A 84 -8.99 14.02 -4.68
N ARG A 85 -9.00 13.30 -3.55
CA ARG A 85 -8.08 13.60 -2.43
C ARG A 85 -6.91 12.63 -2.40
N ARG A 86 -5.69 13.16 -2.35
CA ARG A 86 -4.49 12.35 -2.14
C ARG A 86 -4.34 12.01 -0.66
N LEU A 87 -4.02 10.76 -0.37
CA LEU A 87 -3.99 10.20 0.97
C LEU A 87 -2.61 9.65 1.32
N ASP A 88 -2.26 9.69 2.60
CA ASP A 88 -1.25 8.79 3.15
C ASP A 88 -1.88 7.41 3.36
N LEU A 89 -1.03 6.40 3.53
CA LEU A 89 -1.47 5.06 3.90
C LEU A 89 -0.87 4.65 5.25
N VAL A 90 -1.70 4.13 6.14
CA VAL A 90 -1.27 3.51 7.40
C VAL A 90 -1.79 2.08 7.47
N LEU A 91 -0.88 1.13 7.61
CA LEU A 91 -1.17 -0.28 7.86
C LEU A 91 -1.03 -0.58 9.35
N LEU A 92 -1.99 -1.29 9.93
CA LEU A 92 -1.91 -1.70 11.32
C LEU A 92 -2.60 -3.05 11.54
N HIS A 93 -2.06 -3.81 12.48
CA HIS A 93 -2.69 -5.03 12.91
C HIS A 93 -3.91 -4.72 13.80
N HIS A 94 -5.00 -5.46 13.64
CA HIS A 94 -6.25 -5.22 14.39
C HIS A 94 -6.08 -5.27 15.92
N SER A 95 -5.11 -6.03 16.43
CA SER A 95 -4.80 -6.11 17.87
C SER A 95 -4.21 -4.82 18.44
N LEU A 96 -3.66 -3.93 17.60
CA LEU A 96 -3.10 -2.66 18.07
C LEU A 96 -4.21 -1.69 18.53
N ARG A 97 -5.44 -1.85 18.02
CA ARG A 97 -6.63 -1.06 18.39
C ARG A 97 -6.37 0.46 18.40
N PHE A 98 -5.46 0.94 17.54
CA PHE A 98 -5.12 2.35 17.46
C PHE A 98 -6.32 3.15 16.92
N PRO A 99 -6.78 4.21 17.61
CA PRO A 99 -7.89 5.03 17.14
C PRO A 99 -7.40 6.01 16.05
N PRO A 100 -7.90 5.92 14.80
CA PRO A 100 -7.48 6.80 13.71
C PRO A 100 -7.68 8.30 14.01
N SER A 101 -8.66 8.67 14.83
CA SER A 101 -8.91 10.06 15.28
C SER A 101 -7.73 10.69 16.03
N ARG A 102 -6.83 9.87 16.59
CA ARG A 102 -5.61 10.33 17.26
C ARG A 102 -4.42 10.44 16.32
N TRP A 103 -4.60 10.13 15.04
CA TRP A 103 -3.50 10.09 14.08
C TRP A 103 -2.79 11.43 13.92
N LYS A 104 -3.55 12.53 13.80
CA LYS A 104 -2.96 13.86 13.62
C LYS A 104 -2.05 14.21 14.81
N GLU A 105 -2.49 13.90 16.02
CA GLU A 105 -1.72 14.10 17.26
C GLU A 105 -0.47 13.22 17.30
N LEU A 106 -0.60 11.91 17.04
CA LEU A 106 0.55 11.00 17.02
C LEU A 106 1.56 11.41 15.94
N ARG A 107 1.09 11.70 14.72
CA ARG A 107 1.91 12.07 13.55
C ARG A 107 2.73 13.34 13.82
N ALA A 108 2.17 14.32 14.53
CA ALA A 108 2.85 15.56 14.91
C ALA A 108 3.98 15.36 15.94
N ARG A 109 3.91 14.28 16.74
CA ARG A 109 4.91 13.94 17.76
C ARG A 109 6.06 13.06 17.24
N LEU A 110 6.05 12.70 15.96
CA LEU A 110 7.11 11.87 15.38
C LEU A 110 8.38 12.69 15.21
N GLY A 111 9.36 12.45 16.08
CA GLY A 111 10.70 13.03 15.97
C GLY A 111 11.53 12.40 14.84
N PRO A 112 12.87 12.58 14.83
CA PRO A 112 13.74 12.12 13.75
C PRO A 112 13.73 10.59 13.55
N GLY A 113 13.40 9.83 14.60
CA GLY A 113 13.37 8.37 14.58
C GLY A 113 14.77 7.77 14.43
N ARG A 114 14.82 6.43 14.36
CA ARG A 114 16.03 5.65 14.17
C ARG A 114 15.99 4.93 12.83
N ARG A 115 16.98 5.17 11.98
CA ARG A 115 17.13 4.44 10.71
C ARG A 115 17.54 3.00 10.96
N GLN A 116 16.95 2.08 10.20
CA GLN A 116 17.26 0.66 10.22
C GLN A 116 17.00 0.05 8.85
N THR A 117 17.77 -0.96 8.50
CA THR A 117 17.47 -1.80 7.33
C THR A 117 16.80 -3.08 7.80
N VAL A 118 15.65 -3.40 7.21
CA VAL A 118 14.86 -4.59 7.55
C VAL A 118 14.76 -5.48 6.33
N ALA A 119 15.05 -6.77 6.49
CA ALA A 119 14.67 -7.78 5.52
C ALA A 119 13.18 -8.10 5.76
N PRO A 120 12.26 -7.76 4.86
CA PRO A 120 10.91 -8.28 4.95
C PRO A 120 10.98 -9.82 4.83
N PRO A 121 10.02 -10.54 5.43
CA PRO A 121 9.90 -11.97 5.24
C PRO A 121 9.97 -12.31 3.74
N ALA A 122 10.62 -13.42 3.39
CA ALA A 122 10.56 -13.91 2.02
C ALA A 122 9.08 -14.00 1.60
N PRO A 123 8.72 -13.59 0.38
CA PRO A 123 7.38 -13.84 -0.12
C PRO A 123 7.10 -15.32 0.07
N ALA A 124 6.00 -15.64 0.77
CA ALA A 124 5.52 -17.01 0.75
C ALA A 124 5.27 -17.40 -0.71
N SER A 125 5.42 -18.68 -1.07
CA SER A 125 4.93 -19.14 -2.36
C SER A 125 3.44 -18.78 -2.43
N PHE A 126 3.13 -17.73 -3.18
CA PHE A 126 1.77 -17.25 -3.33
C PHE A 126 1.08 -18.21 -4.29
N THR A 127 0.42 -19.22 -3.76
CA THR A 127 -0.53 -20.01 -4.57
C THR A 127 -1.77 -19.16 -4.76
N GLU A 128 -2.34 -19.17 -5.97
CA GLU A 128 -3.70 -18.66 -6.15
C GLU A 128 -4.62 -19.37 -5.14
N ALA A 129 -5.52 -18.61 -4.53
CA ALA A 129 -6.48 -19.18 -3.60
C ALA A 129 -7.36 -20.12 -4.41
N GLY A 130 -7.24 -21.43 -4.19
CA GLY A 130 -8.06 -22.41 -4.89
C GLY A 130 -9.54 -22.17 -4.59
N ALA A 131 -10.43 -22.70 -5.43
CA ALA A 131 -11.89 -22.54 -5.26
C ALA A 131 -12.39 -22.89 -3.85
N GLY A 132 -11.75 -23.85 -3.17
CA GLY A 132 -12.05 -24.19 -1.77
C GLY A 132 -11.68 -23.10 -0.76
N GLU A 133 -10.55 -22.41 -0.96
CA GLU A 133 -10.11 -21.31 -0.09
C GLU A 133 -10.96 -20.06 -0.30
N LEU A 134 -11.30 -19.74 -1.55
CA LEU A 134 -12.28 -18.69 -1.88
C LEU A 134 -13.61 -18.97 -1.18
N ARG A 135 -14.12 -20.22 -1.26
CA ARG A 135 -15.34 -20.60 -0.56
C ARG A 135 -15.24 -20.33 0.95
N VAL A 136 -14.14 -20.74 1.60
CA VAL A 136 -13.85 -20.48 3.02
C VAL A 136 -13.91 -18.98 3.37
N ARG A 137 -13.40 -18.10 2.50
CA ARG A 137 -13.40 -16.64 2.72
C ARG A 137 -14.80 -16.02 2.69
N HIS A 138 -15.73 -16.62 1.95
CA HIS A 138 -17.12 -16.14 1.86
C HIS A 138 -18.06 -16.71 2.93
N HIS A 139 -17.56 -17.55 3.84
CA HIS A 139 -18.35 -18.00 4.98
C HIS A 139 -18.75 -16.83 5.86
N ALA A 140 -20.00 -16.84 6.35
CA ALA A 140 -20.52 -15.80 7.24
C ALA A 140 -19.72 -15.68 8.55
N GLU A 141 -19.02 -16.74 8.94
CA GLU A 141 -18.14 -16.78 10.10
C GLU A 141 -16.76 -16.15 9.85
N ASN A 142 -16.40 -15.82 8.60
CA ASN A 142 -15.12 -15.18 8.31
C ASN A 142 -15.08 -13.76 8.91
N ARG A 143 -14.31 -13.62 10.00
CA ARG A 143 -14.06 -12.34 10.66
C ARG A 143 -12.70 -11.75 10.32
N ASP A 144 -11.88 -12.46 9.56
CA ASP A 144 -10.55 -11.99 9.18
C ASP A 144 -10.64 -11.15 7.90
N LEU A 145 -11.09 -9.90 8.08
CA LEU A 145 -11.35 -8.94 7.00
C LEU A 145 -10.56 -7.65 7.21
N PHE A 146 -10.23 -6.98 6.11
CA PHE A 146 -9.72 -5.62 6.15
C PHE A 146 -10.84 -4.65 6.52
N HIS A 147 -10.50 -3.71 7.40
CA HIS A 147 -11.33 -2.57 7.74
C HIS A 147 -10.62 -1.28 7.37
N GLN A 148 -11.34 -0.40 6.66
CA GLN A 148 -10.83 0.90 6.27
C GLN A 148 -11.36 2.01 7.17
N HIS A 149 -10.53 3.02 7.40
CA HIS A 149 -10.96 4.27 8.00
C HIS A 149 -10.19 5.44 7.39
N LEU A 150 -10.91 6.49 7.01
CA LEU A 150 -10.31 7.73 6.51
C LEU A 150 -10.28 8.78 7.61
N HIS A 151 -9.09 9.30 7.92
CA HIS A 151 -8.96 10.40 8.87
C HIS A 151 -7.69 11.23 8.60
N ALA A 152 -7.82 12.56 8.61
CA ALA A 152 -6.71 13.50 8.44
C ALA A 152 -5.83 13.23 7.20
N ASP A 153 -6.50 13.07 6.04
CA ASP A 153 -5.89 12.74 4.73
C ASP A 153 -5.03 11.48 4.78
N THR A 154 -5.52 10.46 5.47
CA THR A 154 -4.84 9.17 5.65
C THR A 154 -5.86 8.04 5.60
N LEU A 155 -5.59 7.06 4.77
CA LEU A 155 -6.27 5.77 4.78
C LEU A 155 -5.61 4.85 5.81
N PHE A 156 -6.42 4.35 6.73
CA PHE A 156 -6.05 3.26 7.62
C PHE A 156 -6.55 1.95 7.04
N MET A 157 -5.64 1.02 6.80
CA MET A 157 -5.94 -0.37 6.47
C MET A 157 -5.64 -1.24 7.69
N THR A 158 -6.70 -1.68 8.38
CA THR A 158 -6.59 -2.54 9.57
C THR A 158 -6.88 -3.98 9.19
N GLY A 159 -5.96 -4.91 9.47
CA GLY A 159 -6.14 -6.33 9.15
C GLY A 159 -5.33 -7.24 10.07
N SER A 160 -5.36 -8.55 9.81
CA SER A 160 -4.53 -9.53 10.52
C SER A 160 -3.19 -9.77 9.84
N ALA A 161 -2.30 -10.49 10.54
CA ALA A 161 -1.04 -10.95 9.95
C ALA A 161 -1.24 -11.83 8.70
N LYS A 162 -2.33 -12.61 8.65
CA LYS A 162 -2.65 -13.47 7.52
C LYS A 162 -3.02 -12.62 6.30
N LEU A 163 -3.98 -11.71 6.45
CA LEU A 163 -4.41 -10.82 5.39
C LEU A 163 -3.26 -10.01 4.78
N PHE A 164 -2.43 -9.39 5.63
CA PHE A 164 -1.25 -8.65 5.15
C PHE A 164 -0.23 -9.54 4.43
N ARG A 165 -0.09 -10.81 4.81
CA ARG A 165 0.84 -11.71 4.13
C ARG A 165 0.31 -12.10 2.75
N GLU A 166 -0.95 -12.47 2.67
CA GLU A 166 -1.60 -12.93 1.44
C GLU A 166 -1.71 -11.79 0.41
N THR A 167 -2.16 -10.62 0.86
CA THR A 167 -2.40 -9.49 -0.05
C THR A 167 -1.13 -8.75 -0.47
N ALA A 168 0.03 -9.05 0.15
CA ALA A 168 1.31 -8.52 -0.33
C ALA A 168 1.62 -8.92 -1.79
N ARG A 169 1.05 -10.04 -2.27
CA ARG A 169 1.22 -10.54 -3.64
C ARG A 169 0.82 -9.52 -4.71
N HIS A 170 -0.25 -8.76 -4.49
CA HIS A 170 -0.75 -7.77 -5.47
C HIS A 170 0.34 -6.75 -5.80
N PHE A 171 1.10 -6.30 -4.80
CA PHE A 171 2.23 -5.39 -5.00
C PHE A 171 3.46 -6.07 -5.63
N PHE A 172 3.70 -7.35 -5.32
CA PHE A 172 4.75 -8.11 -5.99
C PHE A 172 4.45 -8.32 -7.47
N ASP A 173 3.19 -8.61 -7.83
CA ASP A 173 2.75 -8.80 -9.21
C ASP A 173 2.90 -7.51 -10.02
N ILE A 174 2.48 -6.37 -9.46
CA ILE A 174 2.72 -5.03 -10.04
C ILE A 174 4.21 -4.79 -10.31
N ALA A 175 5.07 -5.14 -9.35
CA ALA A 175 6.52 -4.96 -9.49
C ALA A 175 7.20 -5.93 -10.47
N LEU A 176 6.64 -7.13 -10.63
CA LEU A 176 7.22 -8.20 -11.43
C LEU A 176 6.77 -8.10 -12.89
N TYR A 177 5.46 -7.96 -13.11
CA TYR A 177 4.84 -8.08 -14.43
C TYR A 177 4.50 -6.72 -15.05
N GLY A 178 4.21 -5.69 -14.25
CA GLY A 178 3.84 -4.36 -14.72
C GLY A 178 4.77 -3.78 -15.79
N PRO A 179 6.09 -3.69 -15.55
CA PRO A 179 7.04 -3.15 -16.52
C PRO A 179 7.03 -3.88 -17.87
N GLY A 180 7.00 -5.21 -17.84
CA GLY A 180 7.01 -6.04 -19.04
C GLY A 180 5.70 -5.94 -19.83
N HIS A 181 4.57 -5.85 -19.12
CA HIS A 181 3.25 -5.70 -19.73
C HIS A 181 3.14 -4.37 -20.50
N VAL A 182 3.46 -3.24 -19.85
CA VAL A 182 3.37 -1.92 -20.50
C VAL A 182 4.32 -1.80 -21.68
N ALA A 183 5.54 -2.32 -21.57
CA ALA A 183 6.53 -2.28 -22.65
C ALA A 183 6.08 -3.05 -23.90
N ARG A 184 5.43 -4.21 -23.73
CA ARG A 184 4.94 -5.04 -24.85
C ARG A 184 3.73 -4.45 -25.56
N SER A 185 2.91 -3.69 -24.84
CA SER A 185 1.66 -3.13 -25.36
C SER A 185 1.81 -1.71 -25.94
N GLY A 186 3.04 -1.24 -26.18
CA GLY A 186 3.29 0.07 -26.79
C GLY A 186 2.81 1.25 -25.95
N GLY A 187 2.80 1.13 -24.62
CA GLY A 187 2.46 2.23 -23.71
C GLY A 187 0.96 2.50 -23.50
N TYR A 188 0.06 1.86 -24.26
CA TYR A 188 -1.39 2.05 -24.13
C TYR A 188 -2.09 1.06 -23.18
N ALA A 189 -1.42 -0.01 -22.76
CA ALA A 189 -2.00 -0.95 -21.77
C ALA A 189 -1.68 -0.52 -20.34
N HIS A 190 -2.67 -0.61 -19.47
CA HIS A 190 -2.48 -0.55 -18.03
C HIS A 190 -2.29 -1.97 -17.48
N TYR A 191 -1.46 -2.12 -16.45
CA TYR A 191 -1.34 -3.36 -15.70
C TYR A 191 -1.78 -3.09 -14.27
N CYS A 192 -2.83 -3.76 -13.82
CA CYS A 192 -3.41 -3.56 -12.51
C CYS A 192 -3.69 -4.87 -11.78
N THR A 193 -3.81 -4.74 -10.48
CA THR A 193 -4.35 -5.74 -9.56
C THR A 193 -5.30 -5.01 -8.62
N GLU A 194 -6.10 -5.72 -7.84
CA GLU A 194 -7.07 -5.06 -6.97
C GLU A 194 -7.32 -5.86 -5.70
N PHE A 195 -7.77 -5.17 -4.65
CA PHE A 195 -8.56 -5.79 -3.60
C PHE A 195 -10.02 -5.61 -4.01
N HIS A 196 -10.62 -6.67 -4.54
CA HIS A 196 -11.96 -6.64 -5.10
C HIS A 196 -13.00 -7.05 -4.06
N SER A 197 -14.23 -6.56 -4.19
CA SER A 197 -15.34 -6.93 -3.31
C SER A 197 -15.64 -8.45 -3.29
N LEU A 198 -15.26 -9.14 -4.37
CA LEU A 198 -15.42 -10.59 -4.49
C LEU A 198 -14.27 -11.43 -3.89
N ASP A 199 -13.22 -10.81 -3.34
CA ASP A 199 -12.09 -11.57 -2.79
C ASP A 199 -12.38 -12.17 -1.39
N GLY A 200 -13.49 -11.75 -0.76
CA GLY A 200 -13.87 -12.19 0.60
C GLY A 200 -12.91 -11.69 1.69
N ILE A 201 -12.15 -10.62 1.42
CA ILE A 201 -11.16 -10.03 2.34
C ILE A 201 -11.55 -8.61 2.79
N LEU A 202 -12.63 -8.03 2.26
CA LEU A 202 -13.07 -6.67 2.56
C LEU A 202 -14.27 -6.72 3.49
N GLY A 203 -14.15 -6.07 4.65
CA GLY A 203 -15.25 -5.88 5.62
C GLY A 203 -15.93 -4.55 5.40
N ASN A 204 -15.72 -3.59 6.31
CA ASN A 204 -16.08 -2.18 6.06
C ASN A 204 -14.94 -1.50 5.30
N ALA A 205 -14.79 -1.86 4.03
CA ALA A 205 -13.69 -1.41 3.19
C ALA A 205 -14.16 -1.27 1.74
N ARG A 206 -13.67 -0.23 1.06
CA ARG A 206 -13.83 -0.04 -0.38
C ARG A 206 -12.78 -0.85 -1.14
N GLU A 207 -13.07 -1.11 -2.39
CA GLU A 207 -12.12 -1.69 -3.33
C GLU A 207 -10.87 -0.80 -3.44
N VAL A 208 -9.72 -1.45 -3.61
CA VAL A 208 -8.44 -0.77 -3.83
C VAL A 208 -7.90 -1.22 -5.17
N HIS A 209 -8.00 -0.35 -6.17
CA HIS A 209 -7.33 -0.53 -7.45
C HIS A 209 -5.85 -0.24 -7.25
N ILE A 210 -4.98 -1.13 -7.71
CA ILE A 210 -3.52 -0.98 -7.63
C ILE A 210 -2.96 -1.08 -9.04
N GLU A 211 -2.38 0.00 -9.55
CA GLU A 211 -1.91 0.06 -10.94
C GLU A 211 -0.41 0.33 -11.03
N TYR A 212 0.21 -0.29 -12.04
CA TYR A 212 1.57 -0.01 -12.43
C TYR A 212 1.63 1.23 -13.32
N ARG A 213 2.53 2.16 -13.00
CA ARG A 213 2.85 3.32 -13.83
C ARG A 213 4.35 3.41 -14.08
N GLY A 214 4.73 3.22 -15.35
CA GLY A 214 6.11 3.37 -15.80
C GLY A 214 6.52 4.82 -16.08
N ARG A 215 5.58 5.64 -16.58
CA ARG A 215 5.75 7.07 -16.79
C ARG A 215 5.09 7.82 -15.64
N TRP A 216 5.81 8.73 -15.01
CA TRP A 216 5.31 9.50 -13.87
C TRP A 216 5.14 10.99 -14.15
N ASP A 217 5.83 11.48 -15.16
CA ASP A 217 5.66 12.83 -15.70
C ASP A 217 5.14 12.70 -17.14
N PRO A 218 4.06 13.38 -17.53
CA PRO A 218 3.64 13.44 -18.93
C PRO A 218 4.73 13.98 -19.86
N GLN A 219 5.71 14.72 -19.36
CA GLN A 219 6.88 15.20 -20.12
C GLN A 219 8.09 14.27 -20.08
N GLU A 220 8.06 13.15 -19.34
CA GLU A 220 9.18 12.20 -19.37
C GLU A 220 9.28 11.59 -20.78
N PRO A 221 10.39 11.82 -21.51
CA PRO A 221 10.55 11.22 -22.83
C PRO A 221 10.51 9.71 -22.69
N GLU A 222 9.81 9.07 -23.62
CA GLU A 222 9.88 7.63 -23.79
C GLU A 222 11.36 7.27 -23.97
N LYS A 223 11.96 6.60 -22.97
CA LYS A 223 13.23 5.94 -23.18
C LYS A 223 12.94 4.79 -24.14
N GLN A 224 13.03 5.08 -25.43
CA GLN A 224 13.06 4.11 -26.50
C GLN A 224 14.20 3.15 -26.15
N ALA A 225 13.81 1.96 -25.68
CA ALA A 225 14.71 0.84 -25.54
C ALA A 225 15.00 0.34 -26.96
N TRP A 226 15.94 1.00 -27.65
CA TRP A 226 16.60 0.46 -28.82
C TRP A 226 18.11 0.40 -28.58
N ASN A 227 18.56 -0.86 -28.52
CA ASN A 227 19.85 -1.44 -28.85
C ASN A 227 21.11 -0.93 -28.13
N ASP A 228 21.75 -1.86 -27.42
CA ASP A 228 23.10 -2.27 -27.79
C ASP A 228 23.38 -3.73 -27.37
N ARG A 229 23.65 -4.54 -28.41
CA ARG A 229 24.21 -5.92 -28.48
C ARG A 229 23.29 -7.12 -28.32
#